data_AF-A0A3M4Q1R2-F1
#
_entry.id   AF-A0A3M4Q1R2-F1
#
_cell.length_a   1.000
_cell.length_b   1.000
_cell.length_c   1.000
_cell.angle_alpha   90.00
_cell.angle_beta   90.00
_cell.angle_gamma   90.00
#
_symmetry.space_group_name_H-M   'P 1'
#
loop_
_entity.id
_entity.type
_entity.pdbx_description
1 polymer ?
#
loop_
_entity_poly.entity_id
_entity_poly.type
_entity_poly.pdbx_seq_one_letter_code
_entity_poly.pdbx_strand_id
1 'polypeptide(L)'
;MSERKPSLLPANSSQLEKALDQGFGRLLERVTPPFPELMNPTQTPLDFLPYLAADRGVSEWSSIAAEAEKRATVKLAWPTARQAGTRKALENAAKGLQLIPEVRAWYEQTPRGKPYSFSLRAYSELPYSEEIDARLDRRLADAKSERDIFTVTVGLSAFGSHSIGAATVCGELTTIYPIVIEGLEASGMAFLAAGFYSVETVTIYPQGS
;
A
#
# COMPACT_ATOMS: atom_id res chain seq x y z
N MET A 1 -11.02 -45.97 -8.25
CA MET A 1 -11.50 -46.41 -9.58
C MET A 1 -10.98 -45.41 -10.59
N SER A 2 -10.11 -45.83 -11.52
CA SER A 2 -9.53 -44.93 -12.53
C SER A 2 -10.64 -44.49 -13.49
N GLU A 3 -10.89 -43.18 -13.59
CA GLU A 3 -11.86 -42.63 -14.55
C GLU A 3 -11.50 -43.06 -15.98
N ARG A 4 -12.46 -43.65 -16.70
CA ARG A 4 -12.30 -44.00 -18.10
C ARG A 4 -12.33 -42.71 -18.93
N LYS A 5 -11.17 -42.24 -19.39
CA LYS A 5 -11.10 -41.06 -20.26
C LYS A 5 -11.75 -41.35 -21.62
N PRO A 6 -12.52 -40.41 -22.19
CA PRO A 6 -13.12 -40.57 -23.51
C PRO A 6 -12.01 -40.62 -24.56
N SER A 7 -12.03 -41.65 -25.41
CA SER A 7 -11.11 -41.78 -26.54
C SER A 7 -11.55 -40.84 -27.67
N LEU A 8 -10.58 -40.21 -28.33
CA LEU A 8 -10.82 -39.37 -29.52
C LEU A 8 -11.00 -40.21 -30.79
N LEU A 9 -10.83 -41.53 -30.70
CA LEU A 9 -10.92 -42.45 -31.82
C LEU A 9 -12.37 -42.67 -32.27
N PRO A 10 -12.61 -42.82 -33.59
CA PRO A 10 -13.94 -43.13 -34.10
C PRO A 10 -14.40 -44.54 -33.70
N ALA A 11 -15.71 -44.80 -33.77
CA ALA A 11 -16.32 -46.05 -33.31
C ALA A 11 -15.78 -47.31 -34.04
N ASN A 12 -15.34 -47.17 -35.30
CA ASN A 12 -14.80 -48.23 -36.15
C ASN A 12 -13.32 -48.56 -35.88
N SER A 13 -12.71 -48.01 -34.84
CA SER A 13 -11.29 -48.23 -34.53
C SER A 13 -11.03 -49.65 -34.00
N SER A 14 -9.93 -50.23 -34.46
CA SER A 14 -9.43 -51.55 -34.09
C SER A 14 -8.98 -51.61 -32.62
N GLN A 15 -8.81 -52.84 -32.11
CA GLN A 15 -8.37 -53.04 -30.73
C GLN A 15 -6.94 -52.55 -30.49
N LEU A 16 -6.06 -52.67 -31.49
CA LEU A 16 -4.67 -52.18 -31.41
C LEU A 16 -4.63 -50.65 -31.31
N GLU A 17 -5.40 -49.95 -32.13
CA GLU A 17 -5.48 -48.48 -32.10
C GLU A 17 -5.99 -47.99 -30.73
N LYS A 18 -7.02 -48.65 -30.18
CA LYS A 18 -7.53 -48.34 -28.83
C LYS A 18 -6.49 -48.60 -27.73
N ALA A 19 -5.69 -49.66 -27.87
CA ALA A 19 -4.62 -49.96 -26.91
C ALA A 19 -3.46 -48.95 -26.98
N LEU A 20 -3.10 -48.51 -28.19
CA LEU A 20 -2.09 -47.47 -28.40
C LEU A 20 -2.57 -46.11 -27.86
N ASP A 21 -3.82 -45.72 -28.11
CA ASP A 21 -4.42 -44.49 -27.58
C ASP A 21 -4.35 -44.44 -26.04
N GLN A 22 -4.73 -45.53 -25.38
CA GLN A 22 -4.61 -45.64 -23.92
C GLN A 22 -3.15 -45.62 -23.44
N GLY A 23 -2.25 -46.30 -24.15
CA GLY A 23 -0.83 -46.32 -23.84
C GLY A 23 -0.19 -44.93 -23.93
N PHE A 24 -0.42 -44.22 -25.04
CA PHE A 24 0.08 -42.86 -25.25
C PHE A 24 -0.59 -41.84 -24.32
N GLY A 25 -1.89 -41.96 -24.05
CA GLY A 25 -2.58 -41.11 -23.08
C GLY A 25 -1.92 -41.14 -21.70
N ARG A 26 -1.56 -42.33 -21.20
CA ARG A 26 -0.84 -42.47 -19.93
C ARG A 26 0.57 -41.88 -19.96
N LEU A 27 1.27 -41.92 -21.10
CA LEU A 27 2.58 -41.30 -21.23
C LEU A 27 2.49 -39.78 -21.26
N LEU A 28 1.50 -39.23 -21.97
CA LEU A 28 1.21 -37.80 -22.04
C LEU A 28 0.81 -37.23 -20.66
N GLU A 29 0.02 -37.96 -19.87
CA GLU A 29 -0.36 -37.54 -18.51
C GLU A 29 0.82 -37.33 -17.56
N ARG A 30 1.95 -38.01 -17.80
CA ARG A 30 3.16 -37.80 -17.00
C ARG A 30 3.83 -36.46 -17.30
N VAL A 31 3.53 -35.86 -18.45
CA VAL A 31 4.04 -34.54 -18.82
C VAL A 31 3.19 -33.50 -18.09
N THR A 32 3.62 -33.13 -16.87
CA THR A 32 3.01 -32.01 -16.16
C THR A 32 3.25 -30.73 -16.97
N PRO A 33 2.22 -29.90 -17.22
CA PRO A 33 2.43 -28.59 -17.81
C PRO A 33 3.45 -27.84 -16.97
N PRO A 34 4.53 -27.28 -17.55
CA PRO A 34 5.60 -26.69 -16.75
C PRO A 34 5.12 -25.46 -15.98
N PHE A 35 4.05 -24.78 -16.44
CA PHE A 35 3.56 -23.54 -15.84
C PHE A 35 2.03 -23.39 -15.92
N PRO A 36 1.24 -24.17 -15.17
CA PRO A 36 -0.22 -24.01 -15.14
C PRO A 36 -0.64 -22.64 -14.59
N GLU A 37 0.20 -22.03 -13.77
CA GLU A 37 -0.08 -20.78 -13.06
C GLU A 37 0.39 -19.53 -13.82
N LEU A 38 0.91 -19.65 -15.04
CA LEU A 38 1.59 -18.55 -15.75
C LEU A 38 0.67 -17.34 -16.01
N MET A 39 -0.64 -17.58 -16.11
CA MET A 39 -1.65 -16.53 -16.29
C MET A 39 -2.20 -15.94 -14.99
N ASN A 40 -1.81 -16.47 -13.82
CA ASN A 40 -2.29 -16.03 -12.51
C ASN A 40 -1.27 -15.09 -11.82
N PRO A 41 -1.53 -13.77 -11.72
CA PRO A 41 -0.61 -12.80 -11.13
C PRO A 41 -0.14 -13.13 -9.71
N THR A 42 -0.93 -13.87 -8.92
CA THR A 42 -0.57 -14.23 -7.54
C THR A 42 0.31 -15.46 -7.44
N GLN A 43 0.27 -16.36 -8.44
CA GLN A 43 0.95 -17.65 -8.39
C GLN A 43 2.10 -17.76 -9.39
N THR A 44 2.11 -16.96 -10.47
CA THR A 44 3.20 -16.92 -11.44
C THR A 44 4.55 -16.72 -10.74
N PRO A 45 5.60 -17.49 -11.08
CA PRO A 45 6.94 -17.27 -10.54
C PRO A 45 7.43 -15.85 -10.83
N LEU A 46 8.23 -15.29 -9.91
CA LEU A 46 8.64 -13.88 -9.97
C LEU A 46 9.41 -13.53 -11.27
N ASP A 47 10.25 -14.44 -11.74
CA ASP A 47 11.05 -14.26 -12.97
C ASP A 47 10.19 -14.12 -14.23
N PHE A 48 8.98 -14.68 -14.23
CA PHE A 48 8.05 -14.61 -15.36
C PHE A 48 7.05 -13.46 -15.27
N LEU A 49 6.98 -12.80 -14.11
CA LEU A 49 6.02 -11.72 -13.87
C LEU A 49 6.18 -10.50 -14.81
N PRO A 50 7.40 -10.09 -15.23
CA PRO A 50 7.56 -9.00 -16.21
C PRO A 50 6.93 -9.31 -17.57
N TYR A 51 7.00 -10.56 -18.03
CA TYR A 51 6.38 -10.96 -19.30
C TYR A 51 4.86 -10.94 -19.19
N LEU A 52 4.34 -11.38 -18.04
CA LEU A 52 2.91 -11.29 -17.75
C LEU A 52 2.43 -9.84 -17.63
N ALA A 53 3.27 -8.95 -17.11
CA ALA A 53 3.01 -7.51 -17.05
C ALA A 53 2.93 -6.90 -18.45
N ALA A 54 3.87 -7.26 -19.34
CA ALA A 54 3.90 -6.81 -20.72
C ALA A 54 2.66 -7.29 -21.50
N ASP A 55 2.27 -8.56 -21.34
CA ASP A 55 1.04 -9.12 -21.93
C ASP A 55 -0.22 -8.36 -21.47
N ARG A 56 -0.27 -7.97 -20.20
CA ARG A 56 -1.38 -7.17 -19.64
C ARG A 56 -1.31 -5.67 -19.94
N GLY A 57 -0.33 -5.22 -20.71
CA GLY A 57 -0.20 -3.82 -21.12
C GLY A 57 0.20 -2.87 -19.98
N VAL A 58 0.99 -3.34 -19.02
CA VAL A 58 1.54 -2.46 -17.97
C VAL A 58 2.52 -1.46 -18.60
N SER A 59 2.23 -0.16 -18.45
CA SER A 59 3.03 0.95 -18.97
C SER A 59 4.24 1.29 -18.09
N GLU A 60 4.07 1.27 -16.77
CA GLU A 60 5.10 1.58 -15.78
C GLU A 60 5.47 0.31 -15.01
N TRP A 61 6.74 -0.10 -15.11
CA TRP A 61 7.27 -1.28 -14.44
C TRP A 61 8.61 -0.98 -13.77
N SER A 62 8.73 -1.34 -12.49
CA SER A 62 9.98 -1.25 -11.74
C SER A 62 10.54 -2.65 -11.45
N SER A 63 11.78 -2.90 -11.87
CA SER A 63 12.50 -4.16 -11.61
C SER A 63 12.97 -4.28 -10.16
N ILE A 64 13.16 -3.16 -9.46
CA ILE A 64 13.61 -3.10 -8.06
C ILE A 64 12.46 -3.13 -7.05
N ALA A 65 11.21 -2.96 -7.51
CA ALA A 65 10.03 -3.01 -6.67
C ALA A 65 9.87 -4.34 -5.91
N ALA A 66 9.24 -4.26 -4.74
CA ALA A 66 8.93 -5.42 -3.91
C ALA A 66 7.98 -6.38 -4.65
N GLU A 67 8.07 -7.68 -4.34
CA GLU A 67 7.25 -8.70 -4.98
C GLU A 67 5.74 -8.40 -4.88
N ALA A 68 5.28 -7.97 -3.71
CA ALA A 68 3.88 -7.63 -3.49
C ALA A 68 3.40 -6.47 -4.41
N GLU A 69 4.26 -5.48 -4.66
CA GLU A 69 3.94 -4.34 -5.55
C GLU A 69 3.88 -4.79 -7.01
N LYS A 70 4.86 -5.60 -7.44
CA LYS A 70 4.89 -6.18 -8.79
C LYS A 70 3.63 -7.00 -9.05
N ARG A 71 3.25 -7.87 -8.11
CA ARG A 71 2.03 -8.69 -8.23
C ARG A 71 0.77 -7.84 -8.25
N ALA A 72 0.68 -6.83 -7.39
CA ALA A 72 -0.45 -5.90 -7.37
C ALA A 72 -0.58 -5.14 -8.69
N THR A 73 0.54 -4.66 -9.24
CA THR A 73 0.62 -3.97 -10.54
C THR A 73 0.06 -4.85 -11.66
N VAL A 74 0.54 -6.09 -11.79
CA VAL A 74 0.05 -7.01 -12.84
C VAL A 74 -1.42 -7.39 -12.63
N LYS A 75 -1.83 -7.63 -11.39
CA LYS A 75 -3.22 -7.99 -11.05
C LYS A 75 -4.20 -6.86 -11.39
N LEU A 76 -3.82 -5.62 -11.15
CA LEU A 76 -4.69 -4.46 -11.32
C LEU A 76 -4.62 -3.84 -12.73
N ALA A 77 -3.62 -4.19 -13.54
CA ALA A 77 -3.44 -3.66 -14.90
C ALA A 77 -4.72 -3.71 -15.76
N TRP A 78 -5.30 -4.89 -15.92
CA TRP A 78 -6.49 -5.06 -16.77
C TRP A 78 -7.76 -4.40 -16.19
N PRO A 79 -8.10 -4.57 -14.89
CA PRO A 79 -9.19 -3.82 -14.28
C PRO A 79 -9.06 -2.29 -14.41
N THR A 80 -7.84 -1.75 -14.26
CA THR A 80 -7.57 -0.32 -14.44
C THR A 80 -7.82 0.12 -15.87
N ALA A 81 -7.22 -0.56 -16.86
CA ALA A 81 -7.40 -0.22 -18.26
C ALA A 81 -8.86 -0.31 -18.71
N ARG A 82 -9.59 -1.35 -18.27
CA ARG A 82 -11.01 -1.54 -18.58
C ARG A 82 -11.91 -0.42 -18.01
N GLN A 83 -11.51 0.17 -16.88
CA GLN A 83 -12.28 1.19 -16.17
C GLN A 83 -11.62 2.56 -16.22
N ALA A 84 -10.76 2.81 -17.21
CA ALA A 84 -10.04 4.08 -17.37
C ALA A 84 -11.02 5.27 -17.38
N GLY A 85 -10.60 6.38 -16.76
CA GLY A 85 -11.43 7.57 -16.55
C GLY A 85 -12.45 7.47 -15.43
N THR A 86 -12.53 6.35 -14.71
CA THR A 86 -13.38 6.21 -13.52
C THR A 86 -12.59 6.37 -12.22
N ARG A 87 -13.32 6.68 -11.12
CA ARG A 87 -12.75 6.63 -9.77
C ARG A 87 -12.00 5.34 -9.49
N LYS A 88 -12.54 4.20 -9.95
CA LYS A 88 -11.99 2.89 -9.63
C LYS A 88 -10.64 2.64 -10.31
N ALA A 89 -10.46 3.12 -11.54
CA ALA A 89 -9.15 3.05 -12.20
C ALA A 89 -8.09 3.87 -11.46
N LEU A 90 -8.43 5.09 -11.03
CA LEU A 90 -7.52 5.94 -10.25
C LEU A 90 -7.15 5.29 -8.90
N GLU A 91 -8.13 4.71 -8.20
CA GLU A 91 -7.85 3.92 -6.99
C GLU A 91 -6.94 2.73 -7.28
N ASN A 92 -7.18 1.99 -8.36
CA ASN A 92 -6.39 0.81 -8.69
C ASN A 92 -4.95 1.19 -9.09
N ALA A 93 -4.75 2.31 -9.78
CA ALA A 93 -3.44 2.84 -10.13
C ALA A 93 -2.58 3.09 -8.89
N ALA A 94 -3.15 3.76 -7.87
CA ALA A 94 -2.48 4.02 -6.60
C ALA A 94 -2.28 2.73 -5.77
N LYS A 95 -3.28 1.85 -5.69
CA LYS A 95 -3.17 0.55 -5.00
C LYS A 95 -2.11 -0.36 -5.60
N GLY A 96 -1.82 -0.22 -6.89
CA GLY A 96 -0.73 -0.94 -7.56
C GLY A 96 0.65 -0.59 -7.00
N LEU A 97 0.80 0.60 -6.40
CA LEU A 97 2.01 1.04 -5.68
C LEU A 97 1.92 0.80 -4.16
N GLN A 98 0.96 -0.02 -3.71
CA GLN A 98 0.67 -0.25 -2.29
C GLN A 98 0.27 1.00 -1.49
N LEU A 99 -0.20 2.04 -2.18
CA LEU A 99 -0.74 3.23 -1.53
C LEU A 99 -2.22 3.03 -1.19
N ILE A 100 -2.70 3.77 -0.20
CA ILE A 100 -4.11 3.81 0.19
C ILE A 100 -4.73 5.07 -0.43
N PRO A 101 -5.51 4.95 -1.52
CA PRO A 101 -6.08 6.11 -2.20
C PRO A 101 -7.43 6.53 -1.64
N GLU A 102 -7.65 7.84 -1.65
CA GLU A 102 -8.92 8.50 -1.41
C GLU A 102 -9.14 9.50 -2.56
N VAL A 103 -10.04 9.15 -3.49
CA VAL A 103 -10.36 10.00 -4.65
C VAL A 103 -11.64 10.78 -4.37
N ARG A 104 -11.56 12.12 -4.45
CA ARG A 104 -12.71 13.03 -4.32
C ARG A 104 -12.91 13.84 -5.58
N ALA A 105 -14.10 13.73 -6.17
CA ALA A 105 -14.45 14.52 -7.36
C ALA A 105 -14.77 15.97 -6.99
N TRP A 106 -14.65 16.90 -7.95
CA TRP A 106 -14.93 18.33 -7.74
C TRP A 106 -16.31 18.62 -7.10
N TYR A 107 -17.33 17.81 -7.40
CA TYR A 107 -18.68 18.00 -6.87
C TYR A 107 -18.85 17.49 -5.42
N GLU A 108 -17.90 16.70 -4.90
CA GLU A 108 -17.88 16.19 -3.52
C GLU A 108 -17.05 17.08 -2.60
N GLN A 109 -16.35 18.07 -3.15
CA GLN A 109 -15.55 19.02 -2.40
C GLN A 109 -16.43 20.16 -1.85
N THR A 110 -16.05 20.67 -0.68
CA THR A 110 -16.68 21.83 -0.05
C THR A 110 -15.60 22.88 0.24
N PRO A 111 -15.56 24.02 -0.49
CA PRO A 111 -16.42 24.41 -1.62
C PRO A 111 -16.22 23.53 -2.87
N ARG A 112 -17.19 23.53 -3.79
CA ARG A 112 -17.12 22.74 -5.02
C ARG A 112 -15.92 23.18 -5.87
N GLY A 113 -15.13 22.21 -6.33
CA GLY A 113 -13.98 22.44 -7.18
C GLY A 113 -14.35 22.84 -8.62
N LYS A 114 -13.34 23.08 -9.45
CA LYS A 114 -13.52 23.36 -10.89
C LYS A 114 -14.11 22.12 -11.60
N PRO A 115 -15.07 22.27 -12.52
CA PRO A 115 -15.56 21.13 -13.31
C PRO A 115 -14.42 20.37 -13.99
N TYR A 116 -14.54 19.04 -14.05
CA TYR A 116 -13.51 18.13 -14.57
C TYR A 116 -12.21 18.13 -13.77
N SER A 117 -12.26 18.54 -12.48
CA SER A 117 -11.15 18.32 -11.55
C SER A 117 -11.45 17.23 -10.53
N PHE A 118 -10.41 16.55 -10.08
CA PHE A 118 -10.48 15.67 -8.91
C PHE A 118 -9.22 15.77 -8.07
N SER A 119 -9.37 15.49 -6.78
CA SER A 119 -8.27 15.41 -5.83
C SER A 119 -8.08 13.94 -5.44
N LEU A 120 -6.85 13.46 -5.59
CA LEU A 120 -6.44 12.16 -5.08
C LEU A 120 -5.57 12.40 -3.85
N ARG A 121 -6.01 11.89 -2.70
CA ARG A 121 -5.16 11.79 -1.53
C ARG A 121 -4.61 10.36 -1.43
N ALA A 122 -3.31 10.21 -1.42
CA ALA A 122 -2.65 8.92 -1.30
C ALA A 122 -1.91 8.83 0.03
N TYR A 123 -2.23 7.84 0.85
CA TYR A 123 -1.51 7.58 2.09
C TYR A 123 -0.51 6.45 1.88
N SER A 124 0.70 6.62 2.42
CA SER A 124 1.75 5.61 2.40
C SER A 124 2.12 5.22 3.82
N GLU A 125 2.20 3.92 4.09
CA GLU A 125 2.81 3.35 5.30
C GLU A 125 4.32 3.10 5.10
N LEU A 126 4.76 3.04 3.85
CA LEU A 126 6.16 2.83 3.47
C LEU A 126 6.87 4.17 3.22
N PRO A 127 8.22 4.21 3.27
CA PRO A 127 8.99 5.38 2.88
C PRO A 127 8.59 5.87 1.49
N TYR A 128 8.24 7.16 1.39
CA TYR A 128 7.82 7.78 0.15
C TYR A 128 8.99 8.58 -0.45
N SER A 129 9.32 8.31 -1.72
CA SER A 129 10.38 8.98 -2.45
C SER A 129 9.83 9.71 -3.68
N GLU A 130 10.61 10.64 -4.21
CA GLU A 130 10.30 11.33 -5.48
C GLU A 130 10.18 10.35 -6.66
N GLU A 131 10.91 9.24 -6.63
CA GLU A 131 10.76 8.17 -7.62
C GLU A 131 9.35 7.55 -7.57
N ILE A 132 8.81 7.31 -6.37
CA ILE A 132 7.45 6.78 -6.20
C ILE A 132 6.41 7.80 -6.66
N ASP A 133 6.66 9.10 -6.43
CA ASP A 133 5.79 10.19 -6.91
C ASP A 133 5.72 10.23 -8.43
N ALA A 134 6.87 10.24 -9.12
CA ALA A 134 6.91 10.21 -10.58
C ALA A 134 6.25 8.95 -11.17
N ARG A 135 6.37 7.81 -10.49
CA ARG A 135 5.71 6.55 -10.89
C ARG A 135 4.21 6.62 -10.68
N LEU A 136 3.75 7.20 -9.57
CA LEU A 136 2.33 7.42 -9.28
C LEU A 136 1.71 8.33 -10.34
N ASP A 137 2.36 9.45 -10.66
CA ASP A 137 1.91 10.38 -11.70
C ASP A 137 1.75 9.71 -13.07
N ARG A 138 2.73 8.89 -13.47
CA ARG A 138 2.64 8.13 -14.73
C ARG A 138 1.44 7.20 -14.74
N ARG A 139 1.23 6.43 -13.66
CA ARG A 139 0.10 5.50 -13.55
C ARG A 139 -1.26 6.22 -13.50
N LEU A 140 -1.32 7.38 -12.86
CA LEU A 140 -2.54 8.20 -12.82
C LEU A 140 -2.83 8.85 -14.17
N ALA A 141 -1.80 9.28 -14.89
CA ALA A 141 -1.94 9.79 -16.25
C ALA A 141 -2.53 8.73 -17.20
N ASP A 142 -2.11 7.47 -17.08
CA ASP A 142 -2.65 6.38 -17.88
C ASP A 142 -4.10 6.00 -17.48
N ALA A 143 -4.44 6.17 -16.20
CA ALA A 143 -5.75 5.81 -15.66
C ALA A 143 -6.80 6.92 -15.79
N LYS A 144 -6.39 8.19 -15.90
CA LYS A 144 -7.30 9.34 -15.97
C LYS A 144 -7.90 9.49 -17.35
N SER A 145 -9.02 10.22 -17.43
CA SER A 145 -9.51 10.70 -18.71
C SER A 145 -8.64 11.87 -19.19
N GLU A 146 -8.37 11.96 -20.49
CA GLU A 146 -7.61 13.07 -21.09
C GLU A 146 -8.18 14.45 -20.74
N ARG A 147 -9.51 14.53 -20.63
CA ARG A 147 -10.22 15.78 -20.31
C ARG A 147 -10.04 16.24 -18.86
N ASP A 148 -9.78 15.30 -17.94
CA ASP A 148 -9.84 15.57 -16.50
C ASP A 148 -8.46 15.99 -15.96
N ILE A 149 -8.48 16.94 -15.04
CA ILE A 149 -7.29 17.48 -14.36
C ILE A 149 -7.28 16.93 -12.93
N PHE A 150 -6.10 16.52 -12.45
CA PHE A 150 -5.97 15.96 -11.11
C PHE A 150 -4.96 16.73 -10.26
N THR A 151 -5.16 16.65 -8.96
CA THR A 151 -4.19 17.13 -7.96
C THR A 151 -3.94 15.99 -6.99
N VAL A 152 -2.69 15.58 -6.86
CA VAL A 152 -2.27 14.55 -5.91
C VAL A 152 -1.83 15.23 -4.61
N THR A 153 -2.25 14.67 -3.49
CA THR A 153 -1.74 15.05 -2.17
C THR A 153 -1.31 13.78 -1.45
N VAL A 154 -0.02 13.69 -1.16
CA VAL A 154 0.55 12.53 -0.47
C VAL A 154 0.54 12.82 1.03
N GLY A 155 -0.09 11.93 1.80
CA GLY A 155 -0.07 11.97 3.26
C GLY A 155 0.83 10.89 3.82
N LEU A 156 1.76 11.27 4.70
CA LEU A 156 2.47 10.33 5.55
C LEU A 156 1.83 10.34 6.94
N SER A 157 1.47 9.16 7.44
CA SER A 157 1.00 9.00 8.81
C SER A 157 2.11 8.44 9.68
N ALA A 158 2.50 9.17 10.72
CA ALA A 158 3.38 8.68 11.77
C ALA A 158 2.54 8.39 13.02
N PHE A 159 2.65 7.17 13.55
CA PHE A 159 2.02 6.78 14.81
C PHE A 159 3.11 6.64 15.88
N GLY A 160 2.85 7.14 17.08
CA GLY A 160 3.78 7.06 18.22
C GLY A 160 3.05 7.00 19.55
N SER A 161 3.50 6.13 20.45
CA SER A 161 3.00 6.05 21.82
C SER A 161 3.71 7.09 22.68
N HIS A 162 2.96 8.02 23.25
CA HIS A 162 3.49 9.05 24.15
C HIS A 162 3.10 8.69 25.59
N SER A 163 4.09 8.56 26.47
CA SER A 163 3.86 8.39 27.90
C SER A 163 4.13 9.70 28.62
N ILE A 164 3.10 10.25 29.25
CA ILE A 164 3.20 11.48 30.07
C ILE A 164 3.23 11.05 31.53
N GLY A 165 4.33 11.36 32.22
CA GLY A 165 4.48 11.18 33.66
C GLY A 165 4.42 12.51 34.39
N ALA A 166 3.71 12.56 35.52
CA ALA A 166 3.73 13.69 36.43
C ALA A 166 4.12 13.18 37.82
N ALA A 167 5.04 13.88 38.50
CA ALA A 167 5.40 13.62 39.88
C ALA A 167 5.01 14.83 40.72
N THR A 168 4.11 14.63 41.67
CA THR A 168 3.73 15.65 42.65
C THR A 168 4.42 15.33 43.96
N VAL A 169 5.26 16.23 44.46
CA VAL A 169 5.86 16.13 45.78
C VAL A 169 5.00 16.96 46.75
N CYS A 170 4.30 16.29 47.66
CA CYS A 170 3.58 16.93 48.75
C CYS A 170 4.41 16.85 50.04
N GLY A 171 4.65 18.00 50.67
CA GLY A 171 5.16 18.08 52.04
C GLY A 171 4.07 18.59 52.97
N GLU A 172 3.90 17.94 54.12
CA GLU A 172 3.02 18.42 55.20
C GLU A 172 3.87 19.17 56.23
N LEU A 173 3.45 20.39 56.57
CA LEU A 173 4.09 21.21 57.61
C LEU A 173 3.32 21.01 58.93
N THR A 174 3.90 20.23 59.84
CA THR A 174 3.36 20.08 61.21
C THR A 174 4.19 20.88 62.19
N THR A 175 3.62 21.95 62.75
CA THR A 175 4.24 22.74 63.80
C THR A 175 4.12 21.99 65.14
N ILE A 176 5.22 21.42 65.63
CA ILE A 176 5.30 20.90 67.00
C ILE A 176 5.76 22.05 67.90
N TYR A 177 4.92 22.49 68.83
CA TYR A 177 5.28 23.50 69.81
C TYR A 177 5.90 22.87 71.07
N PRO A 178 7.21 23.04 71.34
CA PRO A 178 7.74 22.98 72.68
C PRO A 178 7.75 24.36 73.35
N ILE A 179 7.64 24.37 74.67
CA ILE A 179 7.57 25.57 75.53
C ILE A 179 8.76 26.54 75.29
N VAL A 180 8.44 27.83 75.33
CA VAL A 180 9.12 29.00 74.74
C VAL A 180 10.47 29.38 75.38
N ILE A 181 11.45 29.74 74.54
CA ILE A 181 12.52 30.70 74.86
C ILE A 181 12.53 31.76 73.74
N GLU A 182 12.44 33.04 74.11
CA GLU A 182 12.32 34.19 73.20
C GLU A 182 13.59 34.44 72.36
N GLY A 183 13.42 34.79 71.08
CA GLY A 183 14.46 35.48 70.30
C GLY A 183 15.09 34.76 69.10
N LEU A 184 14.37 33.88 68.38
CA LEU A 184 14.88 33.30 67.12
C LEU A 184 13.86 33.41 65.98
N GLU A 185 14.13 34.32 65.03
CA GLU A 185 13.44 34.38 63.73
C GLU A 185 14.29 33.68 62.67
N ALA A 186 13.68 32.74 61.94
CA ALA A 186 14.25 32.20 60.70
C ALA A 186 13.18 32.29 59.59
N SER A 187 13.47 33.11 58.59
CA SER A 187 12.67 33.31 57.38
C SER A 187 13.38 32.69 56.18
N GLY A 188 12.64 32.01 55.32
CA GLY A 188 13.13 31.47 54.05
C GLY A 188 12.07 31.63 52.96
N MET A 189 12.48 32.07 51.78
CA MET A 189 11.59 32.21 50.62
C MET A 189 11.49 30.90 49.83
N ALA A 190 10.27 30.57 49.40
CA ALA A 190 10.01 29.46 48.49
C ALA A 190 9.79 29.99 47.06
N PHE A 191 10.47 29.37 46.08
CA PHE A 191 10.23 29.62 44.67
C PHE A 191 9.72 28.34 44.00
N LEU A 192 8.67 28.51 43.18
CA LEU A 192 8.01 27.44 42.45
C LEU A 192 8.14 27.77 40.96
N ALA A 193 8.79 26.89 40.20
CA ALA A 193 8.94 27.03 38.76
C ALA A 193 8.54 25.72 38.08
N ALA A 194 7.51 25.78 37.24
CA ALA A 194 7.18 24.70 36.32
C ALA A 194 7.93 24.93 35.01
N GLY A 195 8.89 24.06 34.69
CA GLY A 195 9.58 24.06 33.41
C GLY A 195 8.86 23.14 32.42
N PHE A 196 8.37 23.68 31.31
CA PHE A 196 7.91 22.90 30.17
C PHE A 196 9.04 22.90 29.13
N TYR A 197 9.53 21.72 28.77
CA TYR A 197 10.53 21.54 27.71
C TYR A 197 9.96 20.59 26.66
N SER A 198 9.62 21.15 25.50
CA SER A 198 9.20 20.41 24.31
C SER A 198 10.26 20.57 23.23
N VAL A 199 10.71 19.45 22.65
CA VAL A 199 11.62 19.42 21.50
C VAL A 199 10.87 18.86 20.32
N GLU A 200 10.54 19.73 19.36
CA GLU A 200 10.09 19.31 18.04
C GLU A 200 11.27 19.41 17.07
N THR A 201 11.75 18.26 16.60
CA THR A 201 12.76 18.22 15.53
C THR A 201 12.05 17.96 14.21
N VAL A 202 11.82 19.00 13.42
CA VAL A 202 11.30 18.90 12.06
C VAL A 202 12.45 19.16 11.10
N THR A 203 12.86 18.13 10.36
CA THR A 203 13.87 18.26 9.30
C THR A 203 13.16 18.43 7.96
N ILE A 204 13.21 19.64 7.39
CA ILE A 204 12.65 19.96 6.07
C ILE A 204 13.82 20.16 5.11
N TYR A 205 13.93 19.30 4.11
CA TYR A 205 14.88 19.48 3.03
C TYR A 205 14.26 20.33 1.92
N PRO A 206 14.90 21.42 1.47
CA PRO A 206 14.47 22.14 0.28
C PRO A 206 14.71 21.29 -0.97
N GLN A 207 13.69 21.13 -1.82
CA GLN A 207 13.91 20.64 -3.17
C GLN A 207 14.73 21.69 -3.93
N GLY A 208 15.95 21.31 -4.31
CA GLY A 208 16.78 22.10 -5.22
C GLY A 208 16.13 22.16 -6.59
N SER A 209 16.01 23.37 -7.12
CA SER A 209 15.61 23.68 -8.49
C SER A 209 16.55 23.09 -9.53
#